data_AF-A0A7H4NYJ3-F1
#
_entry.id   AF-A0A7H4NYJ3-F1
#
_cell.length_a   1.000
_cell.length_b   1.000
_cell.length_c   1.000
_cell.angle_alpha   90.00
_cell.angle_beta   90.00
_cell.angle_gamma   90.00
#
_symmetry.space_group_name_H-M   'P 1'
#
loop_
_entity.id
_entity.type
_entity.pdbx_description
1 polymer ?
#
loop_
_entity_poly.entity_id
_entity_poly.type
_entity_poly.pdbx_seq_one_letter_code
_entity_poly.pdbx_strand_id
1 'polypeptide(L)'
;MNAIDPRCFAASTINTISISGGKDSLAQWLRAIENDVPHISVFADTGHEHPQTMEYLDYLESKLGKVIRVKADFTRQIEGKRKFIAEKWPVSLVQECGMSPDEAAERIHRALEILKPTGNPFLDLCMWKGRFPFNKGPFLHV
;
A
#
# COMPACT_ATOMS: atom_id res chain seq x y z
N MET A 1 -3.85 -6.27 -36.68
CA MET A 1 -2.98 -6.94 -35.70
C MET A 1 -2.50 -5.89 -34.73
N ASN A 2 -3.03 -5.88 -33.50
CA ASN A 2 -2.52 -4.98 -32.47
C ASN A 2 -1.16 -5.50 -32.02
N ALA A 3 -0.08 -4.88 -32.52
CA ALA A 3 1.27 -5.26 -32.19
C ALA A 3 1.52 -5.04 -30.69
N ILE A 4 1.90 -6.10 -29.98
CA ILE A 4 2.52 -5.96 -28.67
C ILE A 4 3.84 -5.22 -28.86
N ASP A 5 4.18 -4.34 -27.92
CA ASP A 5 5.46 -3.65 -27.94
C ASP A 5 6.62 -4.67 -27.95
N PRO A 6 7.55 -4.63 -28.94
CA PRO A 6 8.64 -5.59 -29.02
C PRO A 6 9.54 -5.63 -27.77
N ARG A 7 9.60 -4.53 -27.00
CA ARG A 7 10.37 -4.47 -25.75
C ARG A 7 9.89 -5.46 -24.70
N CYS A 8 8.62 -5.87 -24.76
CA CYS A 8 8.06 -6.89 -23.87
C CYS A 8 8.73 -8.26 -24.04
N PHE A 9 9.47 -8.49 -25.13
CA PHE A 9 10.17 -9.75 -25.39
C PHE A 9 11.69 -9.67 -25.23
N ALA A 10 12.23 -8.50 -24.86
CA ALA A 10 13.67 -8.33 -24.70
C ALA A 10 14.18 -9.07 -23.45
N ALA A 11 15.34 -9.71 -23.55
CA ALA A 11 15.91 -10.55 -22.47
C ALA A 11 16.22 -9.79 -21.17
N SER A 12 16.43 -8.47 -21.24
CA SER A 12 16.66 -7.59 -20.09
C SER A 12 15.40 -6.89 -19.58
N THR A 13 14.21 -7.30 -20.03
CA THR A 13 12.92 -6.71 -19.63
C THR A 13 12.21 -7.63 -18.64
N ILE A 14 11.67 -7.04 -17.57
CA ILE A 14 10.73 -7.71 -16.67
C ILE A 14 9.37 -7.03 -16.87
N ASN A 15 8.41 -7.75 -17.45
CA ASN A 15 7.03 -7.27 -17.56
C ASN A 15 6.27 -7.64 -16.29
N THR A 16 5.66 -6.65 -15.65
CA THR A 16 4.77 -6.86 -14.50
C THR A 16 3.35 -6.46 -14.86
N ILE A 17 2.38 -7.29 -14.49
CA ILE A 17 0.97 -6.99 -14.65
C ILE A 17 0.37 -6.86 -13.25
N SER A 18 -0.05 -5.64 -12.90
CA SER A 18 -0.75 -5.39 -11.64
C SER A 18 -2.19 -5.88 -11.78
N ILE A 19 -2.54 -6.88 -11.00
CA ILE A 19 -3.89 -7.42 -10.90
C ILE A 19 -4.60 -6.71 -9.76
N SER A 20 -5.85 -6.33 -9.94
CA SER A 20 -6.70 -5.74 -8.89
C SER A 20 -7.98 -6.53 -8.64
N GLY A 21 -8.24 -7.59 -9.42
CA GLY A 21 -9.54 -8.24 -9.49
C GLY A 21 -10.56 -7.47 -10.35
N GLY A 22 -10.17 -6.34 -10.94
CA GLY A 22 -11.00 -5.59 -11.88
C GLY A 22 -10.88 -6.05 -13.34
N LYS A 23 -11.91 -5.77 -14.14
CA LYS A 23 -12.02 -6.15 -15.56
C LYS A 23 -10.82 -5.71 -16.42
N ASP A 24 -10.28 -4.51 -16.17
CA ASP A 24 -9.22 -3.94 -17.02
C ASP A 24 -7.87 -4.61 -16.72
N SER A 25 -7.60 -4.91 -15.44
CA SER A 25 -6.42 -5.69 -15.04
C SER A 25 -6.47 -7.13 -15.57
N LEU A 26 -7.67 -7.73 -15.61
CA LEU A 26 -7.87 -9.04 -16.22
C LEU A 26 -7.65 -8.99 -17.74
N ALA A 27 -8.21 -7.99 -18.43
CA ALA A 27 -8.04 -7.85 -19.87
C ALA A 27 -6.56 -7.71 -20.26
N GLN A 28 -5.78 -6.96 -19.48
CA GLN A 28 -4.33 -6.86 -19.68
C GLN A 28 -3.62 -8.20 -19.48
N TRP A 29 -4.01 -8.97 -18.47
CA TRP A 29 -3.43 -10.30 -18.21
C TRP A 29 -3.74 -11.29 -19.33
N LEU A 30 -5.01 -11.38 -19.75
CA LEU A 30 -5.43 -12.22 -20.88
C LEU A 30 -4.71 -11.82 -22.16
N ARG A 31 -4.56 -10.52 -22.41
CA ARG A 31 -3.82 -10.01 -23.58
C ARG A 31 -2.37 -10.48 -23.59
N ALA A 32 -1.71 -10.49 -22.44
CA ALA A 32 -0.33 -10.96 -22.32
C ALA A 32 -0.23 -12.47 -22.57
N ILE A 33 -1.17 -13.26 -22.03
CA ILE A 33 -1.26 -14.72 -22.24
C ILE A 33 -1.48 -15.04 -23.73
N GLU A 34 -2.47 -14.40 -24.36
CA GLU A 34 -2.82 -14.63 -25.77
C GLU A 34 -1.70 -14.28 -26.77
N ASN A 35 -0.71 -13.50 -26.35
CA ASN A 35 0.41 -13.07 -27.18
C ASN A 35 1.76 -13.59 -26.67
N ASP A 36 1.75 -14.61 -25.81
CA ASP A 36 2.94 -15.27 -25.25
C ASP A 36 3.97 -14.28 -24.64
N VAL A 37 3.48 -13.19 -24.05
CA VAL A 37 4.34 -12.18 -23.42
C VAL A 37 4.87 -12.73 -22.10
N PRO A 38 6.19 -12.84 -21.89
CA PRO A 38 6.72 -13.25 -20.59
C PRO A 38 6.37 -12.22 -19.53
N HIS A 39 5.68 -12.59 -18.45
CA HIS A 39 5.20 -11.64 -17.45
C HIS A 39 5.14 -12.22 -16.04
N ILE A 40 5.08 -11.32 -15.07
CA ILE A 40 4.82 -11.61 -13.66
C ILE A 40 3.52 -10.92 -13.27
N SER A 41 2.51 -11.70 -12.89
CA SER A 41 1.27 -11.19 -12.33
C SER A 41 1.46 -10.88 -10.85
N VAL A 42 1.12 -9.66 -10.43
CA VAL A 42 1.33 -9.17 -9.07
C VAL A 42 0.05 -8.56 -8.52
N PHE A 43 -0.32 -8.91 -7.30
CA PHE A 43 -1.41 -8.30 -6.54
C PHE A 43 -0.85 -7.54 -5.33
N ALA A 44 -1.20 -6.26 -5.20
CA ALA A 44 -0.84 -5.44 -4.04
C ALA A 44 -1.93 -5.55 -2.98
N ASP A 45 -1.72 -6.45 -2.01
CA ASP A 45 -2.68 -6.70 -0.93
C ASP A 45 -2.59 -5.58 0.12
N THR A 46 -3.67 -4.80 0.22
CA THR A 46 -3.78 -3.68 1.17
C THR A 46 -4.06 -4.12 2.60
N GLY A 47 -4.40 -5.40 2.81
CA GLY A 47 -4.94 -5.95 4.06
C GLY A 47 -6.36 -5.48 4.39
N HIS A 48 -7.03 -4.75 3.48
CA HIS A 48 -8.39 -4.27 3.65
C HIS A 48 -9.26 -4.52 2.41
N GLU A 49 -8.94 -5.57 1.66
CA GLU A 49 -9.67 -5.98 0.48
C GLU A 49 -11.00 -6.63 0.85
N HIS A 50 -11.99 -6.49 -0.03
CA HIS A 50 -13.26 -7.21 0.14
C HIS A 50 -13.04 -8.72 -0.01
N PRO A 51 -13.64 -9.60 0.83
CA PRO A 51 -13.46 -11.05 0.74
C PRO A 51 -13.72 -11.63 -0.66
N GLN A 52 -14.76 -11.14 -1.35
CA GLN A 52 -15.06 -11.54 -2.73
C GLN A 52 -13.94 -11.21 -3.73
N THR A 53 -13.18 -10.12 -3.50
CA THR A 53 -12.01 -9.80 -4.33
C THR A 53 -10.95 -10.88 -4.16
N MET A 54 -10.70 -11.32 -2.93
CA MET A 54 -9.72 -12.36 -2.64
C MET A 54 -10.13 -13.71 -3.23
N GLU A 55 -11.39 -14.10 -3.07
CA GLU A 55 -11.96 -15.30 -3.70
C GLU A 55 -11.86 -15.25 -5.23
N TYR A 56 -12.11 -14.08 -5.82
CA TYR A 56 -11.99 -13.91 -7.26
C TYR A 56 -10.54 -14.00 -7.73
N LEU A 57 -9.58 -13.47 -6.97
CA LEU A 57 -8.15 -13.63 -7.27
C LEU A 57 -7.71 -15.09 -7.18
N ASP A 58 -8.19 -15.85 -6.18
CA ASP A 58 -7.94 -17.29 -6.08
C ASP A 58 -8.49 -18.03 -7.30
N TYR A 59 -9.70 -17.67 -7.74
CA TYR A 59 -10.29 -18.20 -8.96
C TYR A 59 -9.44 -17.88 -10.19
N LEU A 60 -9.03 -16.62 -10.39
CA LEU A 60 -8.20 -16.23 -11.53
C LEU A 60 -6.85 -16.94 -11.50
N GLU A 61 -6.21 -17.05 -10.33
CA GLU A 61 -4.94 -17.77 -10.15
C GLU A 61 -5.07 -19.25 -10.55
N SER A 62 -6.19 -19.89 -10.20
CA SER A 62 -6.49 -21.28 -10.61
C SER A 62 -6.68 -21.48 -12.11
N LYS A 63 -7.00 -20.42 -12.86
CA LYS A 63 -7.32 -20.47 -14.30
C LYS A 63 -6.18 -19.97 -15.18
N LEU A 64 -5.47 -18.94 -14.74
CA LEU A 64 -4.53 -18.16 -15.56
C LEU A 64 -3.08 -18.29 -15.10
N GLY A 65 -2.85 -18.83 -13.89
CA GLY A 65 -1.52 -19.03 -13.32
C GLY A 65 -1.23 -18.16 -12.11
N LYS A 66 -0.05 -18.36 -11.53
CA LYS A 66 0.35 -17.80 -10.24
C LYS A 66 0.26 -16.27 -10.20
N VAL A 67 -0.27 -15.74 -9.10
CA VAL A 67 -0.28 -14.31 -8.78
C VAL A 67 0.62 -14.09 -7.56
N ILE A 68 1.67 -13.28 -7.73
CA ILE A 68 2.54 -12.88 -6.61
C ILE A 68 1.81 -11.84 -5.77
N ARG A 69 1.51 -12.17 -4.51
CA ARG A 69 0.91 -11.23 -3.56
C ARG A 69 2.00 -10.51 -2.78
N VAL A 70 1.95 -9.19 -2.77
CA VAL A 70 2.87 -8.34 -2.01
C VAL A 70 2.08 -7.50 -1.00
N LYS A 71 2.64 -7.31 0.20
CA LYS A 71 2.10 -6.46 1.26
C LYS A 71 3.12 -5.41 1.62
N ALA A 72 2.66 -4.19 1.84
CA ALA A 72 3.51 -3.13 2.35
C ALA A 72 3.80 -3.34 3.84
N ASP A 73 5.05 -3.10 4.25
CA ASP A 73 5.47 -3.04 5.64
C ASP A 73 5.82 -1.60 6.00
N PHE A 74 5.13 -1.06 7.01
CA PHE A 74 5.30 0.31 7.50
C PHE A 74 6.01 0.37 8.86
N THR A 75 6.54 -0.75 9.36
CA THR A 75 7.19 -0.84 10.68
C THR A 75 8.26 0.22 10.86
N ARG A 76 9.14 0.39 9.87
CA ARG A 76 10.22 1.39 9.91
C ARG A 76 9.69 2.82 9.92
N GLN A 77 8.65 3.10 9.14
CA GLN A 77 8.03 4.42 8.99
C GLN A 77 7.30 4.82 10.28
N ILE A 78 6.57 3.87 10.87
CA ILE A 78 5.92 4.02 12.17
C ILE A 78 6.98 4.30 13.24
N GLU A 79 8.05 3.52 13.30
CA GLU A 79 9.12 3.73 14.27
C GLU A 79 9.78 5.11 14.12
N GLY A 80 10.05 5.55 12.89
CA GLY A 80 10.53 6.90 12.62
C GLY A 80 9.57 7.99 13.10
N LYS A 81 8.26 7.80 12.90
CA LYS A 81 7.23 8.74 13.38
C LYS A 81 7.13 8.76 14.90
N ARG A 82 7.27 7.60 15.57
CA ARG A 82 7.33 7.50 17.03
C ARG A 82 8.50 8.29 17.61
N LYS A 83 9.70 8.12 17.04
CA LYS A 83 10.89 8.91 17.43
C LYS A 83 10.66 10.40 17.25
N PHE A 84 10.12 10.80 16.11
CA PHE A 84 9.75 12.20 15.88
C PHE A 84 8.77 12.74 16.93
N ILE A 85 7.73 11.98 17.29
CA ILE A 85 6.79 12.36 18.35
C ILE A 85 7.52 12.53 19.68
N ALA A 86 8.33 11.54 20.09
CA ALA A 86 9.04 11.58 21.36
C ALA A 86 10.04 12.74 21.47
N GLU A 87 10.71 13.10 20.37
CA GLU A 87 11.77 14.12 20.37
C GLU A 87 11.27 15.53 20.07
N LYS A 88 10.27 15.68 19.19
CA LYS A 88 9.85 17.00 18.67
C LYS A 88 8.58 17.52 19.33
N TRP A 89 7.60 16.65 19.61
CA TRP A 89 6.33 17.10 20.19
C TRP A 89 6.43 17.73 21.58
N PRO A 90 7.36 17.34 22.49
CA PRO A 90 7.50 18.03 23.77
C PRO A 90 7.76 19.53 23.62
N VAL A 91 8.45 19.93 22.56
CA VAL A 91 8.76 21.32 22.26
C VAL A 91 7.67 21.96 21.43
N SER A 92 7.29 21.35 20.30
CA SER A 92 6.36 21.98 19.35
C SER A 92 4.94 22.13 19.92
N LEU A 93 4.44 21.18 20.72
CA LEU A 93 3.09 21.29 21.29
C LEU A 93 2.98 22.45 22.30
N VAL A 94 4.04 22.71 23.06
CA VAL A 94 4.05 23.80 24.04
C VAL A 94 4.33 25.13 23.36
N GLN A 95 5.40 25.21 22.56
CA GLN A 95 5.90 26.47 22.00
C GLN A 95 5.13 26.94 20.76
N GLU A 96 4.70 26.01 19.90
CA GLU A 96 4.04 26.35 18.63
C GLU A 96 2.53 26.20 18.74
N CYS A 97 2.03 25.21 19.49
CA CYS A 97 0.59 24.98 19.66
C CYS A 97 0.00 25.58 20.95
N GLY A 98 0.82 26.13 21.85
CA GLY A 98 0.36 26.81 23.07
C GLY A 98 -0.24 25.89 24.14
N MET A 99 0.02 24.58 24.10
CA MET A 99 -0.45 23.64 25.13
C MET A 99 0.33 23.79 26.44
N SER A 100 -0.29 23.44 27.56
CA SER A 100 0.44 23.29 28.83
C SER A 100 1.40 22.09 28.76
N PRO A 101 2.50 22.09 29.55
CA PRO A 101 3.42 20.95 29.60
C PRO A 101 2.74 19.61 29.92
N ASP A 102 1.78 19.62 30.87
CA ASP A 102 1.07 18.42 31.28
C ASP A 102 0.13 17.89 30.18
N GLU A 103 -0.57 18.79 29.47
CA GLU A 103 -1.42 18.44 28.34
C GLU A 103 -0.59 17.86 27.18
N ALA A 104 0.56 18.46 26.89
CA ALA A 104 1.48 17.98 25.86
C ALA A 104 2.02 16.58 26.22
N ALA A 105 2.42 16.35 27.48
CA ALA A 105 2.91 15.06 27.95
C ALA A 105 1.84 13.96 27.83
N GLU A 106 0.61 14.24 28.24
CA GLU A 106 -0.52 13.30 28.12
C GLU A 106 -0.81 12.97 26.65
N ARG A 107 -0.77 13.96 25.76
CA ARG A 107 -1.01 13.76 24.32
C ARG A 107 0.09 12.93 23.66
N ILE A 108 1.34 13.15 24.04
CA ILE A 108 2.49 12.36 23.57
C ILE A 108 2.38 10.92 24.07
N HIS A 109 2.05 10.72 25.35
CA HIS A 109 1.87 9.39 25.92
C HIS A 109 0.82 8.59 25.15
N ARG A 110 -0.38 9.15 24.94
CA ARG A 110 -1.44 8.50 24.16
C ARG A 110 -1.03 8.19 22.73
N ALA A 111 -0.35 9.13 22.06
CA ALA A 111 0.09 8.92 20.69
C ALA A 111 1.10 7.77 20.58
N LEU A 112 2.07 7.70 21.50
CA LEU A 112 3.07 6.62 21.55
C LEU A 112 2.49 5.29 22.03
N GLU A 113 1.40 5.29 22.79
CA GLU A 113 0.70 4.07 23.17
C GLU A 113 0.04 3.40 21.96
N ILE A 114 -0.62 4.20 21.13
CA ILE A 114 -1.43 3.76 19.98
C ILE A 114 -0.59 3.51 18.73
N LEU A 115 0.43 4.35 18.45
CA LEU A 115 1.15 4.35 17.18
C LEU A 115 2.12 3.15 17.06
N LYS A 116 1.61 1.95 16.82
CA LYS A 116 2.36 0.70 16.66
C LYS A 116 1.87 -0.02 15.39
N PRO A 117 2.71 -0.86 14.75
CA PRO A 117 2.26 -1.67 13.62
C PRO A 117 1.07 -2.56 14.01
N THR A 118 0.03 -2.54 13.20
CA THR A 118 -1.24 -3.25 13.46
C THR A 118 -1.33 -4.57 12.71
N GLY A 119 -0.47 -4.78 11.71
CA GLY A 119 -0.54 -5.93 10.79
C GLY A 119 -1.52 -5.73 9.64
N ASN A 120 -2.26 -4.61 9.61
CA ASN A 120 -3.06 -4.18 8.47
C ASN A 120 -2.35 -3.03 7.74
N PRO A 121 -1.78 -3.26 6.53
CA PRO A 121 -1.02 -2.23 5.81
C PRO A 121 -1.81 -0.94 5.56
N PHE A 122 -3.11 -1.03 5.26
CA PHE A 122 -3.96 0.15 5.06
C PHE A 122 -4.06 0.99 6.33
N LEU A 123 -4.31 0.34 7.48
CA LEU A 123 -4.43 1.05 8.76
C LEU A 123 -3.08 1.64 9.18
N ASP A 124 -1.99 0.89 9.01
CA ASP A 124 -0.64 1.34 9.32
C ASP A 124 -0.25 2.57 8.49
N LEU A 125 -0.60 2.60 7.21
CA LEU A 125 -0.42 3.75 6.35
C LEU A 125 -1.21 4.97 6.85
N CYS A 126 -2.47 4.78 7.25
CA CYS A 126 -3.32 5.86 7.78
C CYS A 126 -2.73 6.43 9.09
N MET A 127 -2.30 5.56 10.01
CA MET A 127 -1.69 5.95 11.28
C MET A 127 -0.37 6.69 11.07
N TRP A 128 0.49 6.20 10.18
CA TRP A 128 1.74 6.87 9.84
C TRP A 128 1.51 8.26 9.22
N LYS A 129 0.56 8.37 8.28
CA LYS A 129 0.23 9.64 7.62
C LYS A 129 -0.61 10.58 8.50
N GLY A 130 -1.18 10.08 9.60
CA GLY A 130 -2.02 10.85 10.52
C GLY A 130 -3.37 11.27 9.93
N ARG A 131 -3.85 10.55 8.90
CA ARG A 131 -5.14 10.84 8.23
C ARG A 131 -5.64 9.61 7.50
N PHE A 132 -6.88 9.64 7.02
CA PHE A 132 -7.39 8.70 6.03
C PHE A 132 -7.25 9.30 4.61
N PRO A 133 -7.25 8.48 3.54
CA PRO A 133 -7.28 9.01 2.18
C PRO A 133 -8.62 9.68 1.90
N PHE A 134 -8.60 10.74 1.09
CA PHE A 134 -9.80 11.46 0.62
C PHE A 134 -9.53 12.05 -0.77
N ASN A 135 -10.59 12.46 -1.47
CA ASN A 135 -10.51 12.82 -2.90
C ASN A 135 -9.45 13.88 -3.25
N LYS A 136 -9.19 14.86 -2.37
CA LYS A 136 -8.20 15.93 -2.58
C LYS A 136 -6.83 15.65 -1.95
N GLY A 137 -6.67 14.51 -1.30
CA GLY A 137 -5.43 14.09 -0.66
C GLY A 137 -5.32 12.58 -0.74
N PRO A 138 -5.15 11.98 -1.93
CA PRO A 138 -4.89 10.56 -2.00
C PRO A 138 -3.53 10.24 -1.35
N PHE A 139 -3.31 8.97 -1.00
CA PHE A 139 -1.98 8.50 -0.61
C PHE A 139 -1.12 8.08 -1.79
N LEU A 140 -1.78 7.63 -2.85
CA LEU A 140 -1.18 7.23 -4.11
C LEU A 140 -1.62 8.22 -5.18
N HIS A 141 -0.66 8.79 -5.88
CA HIS A 141 -0.95 9.53 -7.11
C HIS A 141 -1.10 8.48 -8.22
N VAL A 142 -2.32 8.37 -8.75
CA VAL A 142 -2.64 7.57 -9.94
C VAL A 142 -2.41 8.42 -11.17
#